data_AF-A0A2M8EWA8-F1
#
_entry.id   AF-A0A2M8EWA8-F1
#
_cell.length_a   1.000
_cell.length_b   1.000
_cell.length_c   1.000
_cell.angle_alpha   90.00
_cell.angle_beta   90.00
_cell.angle_gamma   90.00
#
_symmetry.space_group_name_H-M   'P 1'
#
loop_
_entity.id
_entity.type
_entity.pdbx_description
1 polymer ?
#
loop_
_entity_poly.entity_id
_entity_poly.type
_entity_poly.pdbx_seq_one_letter_code
_entity_poly.pdbx_strand_id
1 'polypeptide(L)'
;IFDLWYLISQGTVINETFVKEKMKYYQKSNFSHADLIQKVKIFSEKAFEADIRPFIPMDERSKLKERFEYIQTYLIEKLSAF
;
A
#
# COMPACT_ATOMS: atom_id res chain seq x y z
N ILE A 1 -1.52 -2.01 -3.05
CA ILE A 1 -1.59 -1.52 -1.64
C ILE A 1 -1.45 -2.68 -0.66
N PHE A 2 -2.09 -3.82 -0.92
CA PHE A 2 -1.98 -5.03 -0.12
C PHE A 2 -0.54 -5.52 0.05
N ASP A 3 0.24 -5.63 -1.03
CA ASP A 3 1.65 -6.06 -0.95
C ASP A 3 2.49 -5.16 -0.05
N LEU A 4 2.28 -3.85 -0.13
CA LEU A 4 2.99 -2.88 0.71
C LEU A 4 2.65 -3.10 2.17
N TRP A 5 1.36 -3.24 2.49
CA TRP A 5 0.92 -3.56 3.85
C TRP A 5 1.53 -4.84 4.36
N TYR A 6 1.52 -5.90 3.54
CA TYR A 6 2.11 -7.18 3.91
C TYR A 6 3.59 -7.03 4.25
N LEU A 7 4.40 -6.43 3.36
CA LEU A 7 5.83 -6.23 3.60
C LEU A 7 6.12 -5.42 4.87
N ILE A 8 5.40 -4.32 5.07
CA ILE A 8 5.56 -3.47 6.27
C ILE A 8 5.09 -4.20 7.54
N SER A 9 4.04 -5.03 7.45
CA SER A 9 3.55 -5.84 8.57
C SER A 9 4.58 -6.88 9.03
N GLN A 10 5.43 -7.35 8.12
CA GLN A 10 6.54 -8.26 8.42
C GLN A 10 7.79 -7.53 8.95
N GLY A 11 7.73 -6.21 9.16
CA GLY A 11 8.87 -5.43 9.63
C GLY A 11 9.90 -5.11 8.54
N THR A 12 9.54 -5.24 7.26
CA THR A 12 10.45 -4.88 6.16
C THR A 12 10.73 -3.38 6.17
N VAL A 13 12.00 -3.00 6.18
CA VAL A 13 12.43 -1.60 6.10
C VAL A 13 12.43 -1.15 4.65
N ILE A 14 11.85 0.03 4.37
CA ILE A 14 11.90 0.63 3.04
C ILE A 14 13.31 1.17 2.80
N ASN A 15 14.06 0.52 1.91
CA ASN A 15 15.33 1.05 1.43
C ASN A 15 15.07 2.11 0.35
N GLU A 16 15.03 3.38 0.75
CA GLU A 16 14.77 4.50 -0.16
C GLU A 16 15.70 4.54 -1.37
N THR A 17 16.98 4.21 -1.18
CA THR A 17 17.97 4.20 -2.28
C THR A 17 17.54 3.20 -3.34
N PHE A 18 17.17 1.98 -2.95
CA PHE A 18 16.73 0.94 -3.88
C PHE A 18 15.42 1.32 -4.57
N VAL A 19 14.48 1.91 -3.84
CA VAL A 19 13.21 2.38 -4.42
C VAL A 19 13.48 3.49 -5.45
N LYS A 20 14.31 4.49 -5.11
CA LYS A 20 14.68 5.59 -6.02
C LYS A 20 15.36 5.06 -7.28
N GLU A 21 16.34 4.17 -7.16
CA GLU A 21 16.99 3.55 -8.32
C GLU A 21 15.99 2.78 -9.19
N LYS A 22 15.10 1.98 -8.58
CA LYS A 22 14.07 1.26 -9.32
C LYS A 22 13.10 2.21 -10.05
N MET A 23 12.74 3.33 -9.43
CA MET A 23 11.84 4.31 -10.04
C MET A 23 12.45 5.07 -11.22
N LYS A 24 13.79 5.19 -11.29
CA LYS A 24 14.47 5.80 -12.46
C LYS A 24 14.19 5.04 -13.75
N TYR A 25 14.10 3.71 -13.72
CA TYR A 25 13.72 2.90 -14.88
C TYR A 25 12.33 3.27 -15.43
N TYR A 26 11.46 3.83 -14.60
CA TYR A 26 10.12 4.27 -14.96
C TYR A 26 10.03 5.80 -15.17
N GLN A 27 11.17 6.50 -15.28
CA GLN A 27 11.25 7.96 -15.42
C GLN A 27 10.57 8.73 -14.26
N LYS A 28 10.53 8.13 -13.07
CA LYS A 28 9.99 8.73 -11.83
C LYS A 28 11.11 9.00 -10.83
N SER A 29 11.99 9.94 -11.15
CA SER A 29 13.19 10.23 -10.34
C SER A 29 12.89 10.83 -8.96
N ASN A 30 11.71 11.41 -8.76
CA ASN A 30 11.41 12.26 -7.59
C ASN A 30 10.61 11.52 -6.50
N PHE A 31 10.77 10.20 -6.38
CA PHE A 31 10.07 9.46 -5.32
C PHE A 31 10.43 9.99 -3.92
N SER A 32 9.40 10.37 -3.15
CA SER A 32 9.51 10.69 -1.73
C SER A 32 8.53 9.86 -0.90
N HIS A 33 8.81 9.72 0.40
CA HIS A 33 7.87 9.12 1.36
C HIS A 33 6.53 9.87 1.41
N ALA A 34 6.55 11.19 1.27
CA ALA A 34 5.33 12.01 1.20
C ALA A 34 4.46 11.63 0.00
N ASP A 35 5.06 11.39 -1.17
CA ASP A 35 4.32 10.93 -2.35
C ASP A 35 3.71 9.55 -2.13
N LEU A 36 4.44 8.63 -1.48
CA LEU A 36 3.93 7.30 -1.15
C LEU A 36 2.72 7.40 -0.22
N ILE A 37 2.81 8.20 0.84
CA ILE A 37 1.69 8.43 1.77
C ILE A 37 0.49 9.02 1.03
N GLN A 38 0.71 10.00 0.15
CA GLN A 38 -0.37 10.60 -0.62
C GLN A 38 -1.03 9.57 -1.56
N LYS A 39 -0.24 8.69 -2.18
CA LYS A 39 -0.76 7.57 -3.00
C LYS A 39 -1.59 6.59 -2.19
N VAL A 40 -1.20 6.30 -0.95
CA VAL A 40 -1.98 5.46 -0.02
C VAL A 40 -3.30 6.14 0.35
N LYS A 41 -3.28 7.43 0.67
CA LYS A 41 -4.48 8.21 1.05
C LYS A 41 -5.54 8.26 -0.06
N ILE A 42 -5.12 8.43 -1.31
CA ILE A 42 -6.04 8.54 -2.46
C ILE A 42 -6.34 7.19 -3.12
N PHE A 43 -5.80 6.08 -2.60
CA PHE A 43 -6.02 4.77 -3.20
C PHE A 43 -7.51 4.42 -3.15
N SER A 44 -8.04 3.89 -4.25
CA SER A 44 -9.46 3.56 -4.35
C SER A 44 -9.78 2.26 -3.63
N GLU A 45 -10.75 2.30 -2.72
CA GLU A 45 -11.34 1.11 -2.10
C GLU A 45 -11.79 0.10 -3.17
N LYS A 46 -12.51 0.56 -4.21
CA LYS A 46 -12.98 -0.31 -5.30
C LYS A 46 -11.83 -1.00 -6.05
N ALA A 47 -10.71 -0.31 -6.22
CA ALA A 47 -9.53 -0.89 -6.85
C ALA A 47 -8.90 -1.96 -5.97
N PHE A 48 -8.85 -1.74 -4.65
CA PHE A 48 -8.41 -2.76 -3.68
C PHE A 48 -9.34 -3.98 -3.69
N GLU A 49 -10.65 -3.76 -3.63
CA GLU A 49 -11.62 -4.85 -3.65
C GLU A 49 -11.50 -5.67 -4.93
N ALA A 50 -11.41 -5.03 -6.09
CA ALA A 50 -11.30 -5.73 -7.37
C ALA A 50 -10.04 -6.60 -7.47
N ASP A 51 -8.92 -6.12 -6.91
CA ASP A 51 -7.63 -6.82 -6.90
C ASP A 51 -7.64 -8.04 -5.98
N ILE A 52 -8.23 -7.90 -4.78
CA ILE A 52 -8.18 -8.94 -3.74
C ILE A 52 -9.34 -9.93 -3.82
N ARG A 53 -10.51 -9.51 -4.32
CA ARG A 53 -11.73 -10.34 -4.38
C ARG A 53 -11.56 -11.72 -5.04
N PRO A 54 -10.75 -11.92 -6.10
CA PRO A 54 -10.52 -13.25 -6.67
C PRO A 54 -9.90 -14.25 -5.68
N PHE A 55 -9.15 -13.76 -4.69
CA PHE A 55 -8.43 -14.57 -3.71
C PHE A 55 -9.19 -14.77 -2.39
N ILE A 56 -10.36 -14.14 -2.25
CA ILE A 56 -11.14 -14.15 -1.01
C ILE A 56 -12.45 -14.94 -1.18
N PRO A 57 -12.74 -15.88 -0.25
CA PRO A 57 -14.01 -16.61 -0.18
C PRO A 57 -15.22 -15.70 -0.18
N MET A 58 -16.34 -16.17 -0.76
CA MET A 58 -17.49 -15.31 -1.03
C MET A 58 -18.16 -14.74 0.23
N ASP A 59 -18.17 -15.50 1.31
CA ASP A 59 -18.66 -15.15 2.65
C ASP A 59 -17.77 -14.09 3.34
N GLU A 60 -16.48 -14.05 3.02
CA GLU A 60 -15.54 -13.06 3.57
C GLU A 60 -15.51 -11.74 2.79
N ARG A 61 -16.04 -11.71 1.56
CA ARG A 61 -16.00 -10.50 0.70
C ARG A 61 -16.71 -9.29 1.31
N SER A 62 -17.70 -9.51 2.18
CA SER A 62 -18.40 -8.44 2.91
C SER A 62 -17.47 -7.63 3.83
N LYS A 63 -16.33 -8.21 4.25
CA LYS A 63 -15.34 -7.57 5.13
C LYS A 63 -14.24 -6.83 4.36
N LEU A 64 -14.24 -6.84 3.04
CA LEU A 64 -13.16 -6.25 2.24
C LEU A 64 -13.02 -4.74 2.48
N LYS A 65 -14.14 -4.03 2.63
CA LYS A 65 -14.16 -2.62 3.00
C LYS A 65 -13.47 -2.36 4.34
N GLU A 66 -13.85 -3.09 5.38
CA GLU A 66 -13.22 -2.96 6.71
C GLU A 66 -11.72 -3.28 6.66
N ARG A 67 -11.34 -4.33 5.92
CA ARG A 67 -9.93 -4.68 5.69
C ARG A 67 -9.18 -3.55 4.96
N PHE A 68 -9.80 -2.90 3.97
CA PHE A 68 -9.21 -1.77 3.27
C PHE A 68 -8.96 -0.59 4.20
N GLU A 69 -9.97 -0.19 4.99
CA GLU A 69 -9.88 0.92 5.96
C GLU A 69 -8.77 0.68 6.99
N TYR A 70 -8.68 -0.56 7.50
CA TYR A 70 -7.60 -0.98 8.39
C TYR A 70 -6.22 -0.88 7.71
N ILE A 71 -6.06 -1.45 6.51
CA ILE A 71 -4.79 -1.44 5.77
C ILE A 71 -4.35 -0.01 5.47
N GLN A 72 -5.27 0.84 5.02
CA GLN A 72 -4.97 2.22 4.68
C GLN A 72 -4.51 3.01 5.91
N THR A 73 -5.23 2.88 7.03
CA THR A 73 -4.87 3.52 8.30
C THR A 73 -3.50 3.03 8.80
N TYR A 74 -3.30 1.71 8.84
CA TYR A 74 -2.04 1.10 9.25
C TYR A 74 -0.84 1.63 8.43
N LEU A 75 -0.99 1.70 7.11
CA LEU A 75 0.07 2.18 6.22
C LEU A 75 0.36 3.67 6.45
N ILE A 76 -0.67 4.51 6.62
CA ILE A 76 -0.47 5.94 6.88
C ILE A 76 0.30 6.14 8.18
N GLU A 77 -0.10 5.45 9.25
CA GLU A 77 0.55 5.56 10.57
C GLU A 77 2.00 5.10 10.50
N LYS A 78 2.25 3.93 9.92
CA LYS A 78 3.61 3.38 9.82
C LYS A 78 4.52 4.22 8.94
N LEU A 79 4.04 4.69 7.79
CA LEU A 79 4.84 5.50 6.88
C LEU A 79 5.11 6.90 7.41
N SER A 80 4.24 7.44 8.28
CA SER A 80 4.45 8.75 8.91
C SER A 80 5.42 8.71 10.10
N ALA A 81 5.78 7.51 10.58
CA ALA A 81 6.75 7.32 11.66
C ALA A 81 8.20 7.18 11.17
N PHE A 82 8.42 7.12 9.85
CA PHE A 82 9.73 7.18 9.20
C PHE A 82 10.11 8.63 8.88
#